data_AF-A0A2E0KBH1-F1
#
_entry.id   AF-A0A2E0KBH1-F1
#
_cell.length_a   1.000
_cell.length_b   1.000
_cell.length_c   1.000
_cell.angle_alpha   90.00
_cell.angle_beta   90.00
_cell.angle_gamma   90.00
#
_symmetry.space_group_name_H-M   'P 1'
#
loop_
_entity.id
_entity.type
_entity.pdbx_description
1 polymer ?
#
loop_
_entity_poly.entity_id
_entity_poly.type
_entity_poly.pdbx_seq_one_letter_code
_entity_poly.pdbx_strand_id
1 'polypeptide(L)'
;MVRDFLDSFRFTLTERFVSPLSGGFTLAWLLYNHEVILYFFSDYSAQKKVRLIHEYLYPDAITLFINGFLIPLCIAMFFTLIYPIPARWVELKVLDHKRRTAEARSKALKERMITVEEKDALVLENSNLRRKKEEEANDHAKTIRDQDVLIADLNKTVSEQIKDVSRVREQERIILELNEKIDEYKKAEEKARENEALVKVLEERIDVLNNKIVHGSSSLISNILPIEIIADKTGIGEDVVTEISESRDSGDVFWRILSLLYQSASSLDIDALRTLVNSYGYALSDAECLYRMDYFEDHGIAEKFNGGYKLTPNGESLYLALSRDR
;
A
#
# COMPACT_ATOMS: atom_id res chain seq x y z
N MET A 1 -10.79 -14.33 -40.60
CA MET A 1 -11.90 -14.62 -39.67
C MET A 1 -12.16 -16.11 -39.47
N VAL A 2 -12.58 -16.89 -40.48
CA VAL A 2 -12.84 -18.34 -40.29
C VAL A 2 -11.56 -19.12 -39.94
N ARG A 3 -10.42 -18.78 -40.57
CA ARG A 3 -9.09 -19.32 -40.21
C ARG A 3 -8.69 -18.93 -38.79
N ASP A 4 -8.84 -17.67 -38.42
CA ASP A 4 -8.48 -17.19 -37.07
C ASP A 4 -9.34 -17.85 -35.99
N PHE A 5 -10.62 -18.13 -36.28
CA PHE A 5 -11.49 -18.91 -35.40
C PHE A 5 -11.05 -20.38 -35.28
N LEU A 6 -10.71 -21.02 -36.41
CA LEU A 6 -10.19 -22.38 -36.44
C LEU A 6 -8.86 -22.50 -35.68
N ASP A 7 -7.99 -21.51 -35.81
CA ASP A 7 -6.68 -21.51 -35.16
C ASP A 7 -6.79 -21.19 -33.67
N SER A 8 -7.69 -20.29 -33.27
CA SER A 8 -8.02 -20.05 -31.86
C SER A 8 -8.70 -21.26 -31.20
N PHE A 9 -9.56 -21.96 -31.94
CA PHE A 9 -10.20 -23.19 -31.49
C PHE A 9 -9.16 -24.31 -31.33
N ARG A 10 -8.26 -24.48 -32.30
CA ARG A 10 -7.13 -25.44 -32.22
C ARG A 10 -6.22 -25.16 -31.02
N PHE A 11 -5.87 -23.89 -30.80
CA PHE A 11 -5.03 -23.48 -29.67
C PHE A 11 -5.70 -23.77 -28.33
N THR A 12 -6.98 -23.44 -28.20
CA THR A 12 -7.77 -23.71 -26.98
C THR A 12 -7.95 -25.21 -26.73
N LEU A 13 -8.16 -25.99 -27.78
CA LEU A 13 -8.23 -27.45 -27.70
C LEU A 13 -6.87 -28.03 -27.26
N THR A 14 -5.76 -27.53 -27.79
CA THR A 14 -4.43 -28.03 -27.42
C THR A 14 -4.02 -27.66 -25.99
N GLU A 15 -4.40 -26.47 -25.50
CA GLU A 15 -4.13 -26.07 -24.10
C GLU A 15 -5.04 -26.77 -23.08
N ARG A 16 -6.31 -27.08 -23.41
CA ARG A 16 -7.25 -27.67 -22.45
C ARG A 16 -7.33 -29.19 -22.50
N PHE A 17 -6.94 -29.81 -23.61
CA PHE A 17 -6.78 -31.27 -23.74
C PHE A 17 -5.32 -31.69 -23.55
N VAL A 18 -4.71 -31.23 -22.44
CA VAL A 18 -3.32 -31.56 -22.03
C VAL A 18 -3.08 -33.07 -21.97
N SER A 19 -4.14 -33.86 -21.75
CA SER A 19 -4.07 -35.32 -21.82
C SER A 19 -4.67 -35.83 -23.14
N PRO A 20 -3.89 -36.59 -23.94
CA PRO A 20 -4.42 -37.32 -25.10
C PRO A 20 -5.64 -38.18 -24.77
N LEU A 21 -5.75 -38.65 -23.52
CA LEU A 21 -6.89 -39.42 -23.04
C LEU A 21 -8.13 -38.56 -22.81
N SER A 22 -8.00 -37.34 -22.28
CA SER A 22 -9.16 -36.46 -22.07
C SER A 22 -9.71 -35.95 -23.40
N GLY A 23 -8.84 -35.63 -24.36
CA GLY A 23 -9.24 -35.28 -25.72
C GLY A 23 -9.91 -36.44 -26.44
N GLY A 24 -9.29 -37.63 -26.36
CA GLY A 24 -9.86 -38.87 -26.89
C GLY A 24 -11.21 -39.22 -26.27
N PHE A 25 -11.35 -39.05 -24.94
CA PHE A 25 -12.58 -39.31 -24.22
C PHE A 25 -13.71 -38.39 -24.67
N THR A 26 -13.47 -37.08 -24.73
CA THR A 26 -14.50 -36.14 -25.16
C THR A 26 -14.95 -36.42 -26.59
N LEU A 27 -14.02 -36.69 -27.52
CA LEU A 27 -14.37 -37.04 -28.90
C LEU A 27 -15.11 -38.37 -28.99
N ALA A 28 -14.65 -39.41 -28.29
CA ALA A 28 -15.31 -40.70 -28.23
C ALA A 28 -16.71 -40.60 -27.62
N TRP A 29 -16.87 -39.77 -26.58
CA TRP A 29 -18.15 -39.51 -25.94
C TRP A 29 -19.12 -38.82 -26.90
N LEU A 30 -18.67 -37.79 -27.62
CA LEU A 30 -19.50 -37.08 -28.59
C LEU A 30 -19.93 -37.98 -29.76
N LEU A 31 -19.02 -38.82 -30.26
CA LEU A 31 -19.32 -39.75 -31.35
C LEU A 31 -20.25 -40.88 -30.91
N TYR A 32 -19.98 -41.47 -29.75
CA TYR A 32 -20.78 -42.58 -29.22
C TYR A 32 -22.17 -42.10 -28.76
N ASN A 33 -22.22 -41.01 -28.00
CA ASN A 33 -23.46 -40.42 -27.46
C ASN A 33 -24.03 -39.31 -28.38
N HIS A 34 -23.88 -39.47 -29.69
CA HIS A 34 -24.34 -38.49 -30.67
C HIS A 34 -25.86 -38.21 -30.59
N GLU A 35 -26.65 -39.20 -30.18
CA GLU A 35 -28.09 -39.02 -29.97
C GLU A 35 -28.40 -37.97 -28.89
N VAL A 36 -27.60 -37.90 -27.81
CA VAL A 36 -27.74 -36.86 -26.78
C VAL A 36 -27.52 -35.47 -27.38
N ILE A 37 -26.53 -35.34 -28.25
CA ILE A 37 -26.22 -34.08 -28.95
C ILE A 37 -27.38 -33.71 -29.87
N LEU A 38 -27.90 -34.66 -30.65
CA LEU A 38 -29.05 -34.44 -31.53
C LEU A 38 -30.29 -33.99 -30.73
N TYR A 39 -30.57 -34.61 -29.58
CA TYR A 39 -31.65 -34.16 -28.71
C TYR A 39 -31.38 -32.77 -28.15
N PHE A 40 -30.14 -32.44 -27.80
CA PHE A 40 -29.77 -31.11 -27.33
C PHE A 40 -30.06 -30.02 -28.37
N PHE A 41 -29.77 -30.28 -29.64
CA PHE A 41 -30.04 -29.35 -30.76
C PHE A 41 -31.45 -29.45 -31.37
N SER A 42 -32.26 -30.41 -30.95
CA SER A 42 -33.65 -30.52 -31.42
C SER A 42 -34.55 -29.40 -30.86
N ASP A 43 -35.65 -29.10 -31.55
CA ASP A 43 -36.64 -28.08 -31.15
C ASP A 43 -37.58 -28.52 -30.01
N TYR A 44 -37.31 -29.64 -29.33
CA TYR A 44 -38.13 -30.08 -28.21
C TYR A 44 -37.99 -29.15 -26.99
N SER A 45 -39.05 -29.08 -26.17
CA SER A 45 -38.97 -28.36 -24.89
C SER A 45 -37.94 -29.02 -23.97
N ALA A 46 -37.28 -28.23 -23.11
CA ALA A 46 -36.24 -28.73 -22.21
C ALA A 46 -36.69 -29.94 -21.37
N GLN A 47 -37.93 -29.92 -20.88
CA GLN A 47 -38.53 -31.02 -20.13
C GLN A 47 -38.66 -32.30 -20.97
N LYS A 48 -39.05 -32.17 -22.24
CA LYS A 48 -39.18 -33.30 -23.16
C LYS A 48 -37.82 -33.87 -23.54
N LYS A 49 -36.77 -33.04 -23.69
CA LYS A 49 -35.39 -33.50 -23.93
C LYS A 49 -34.87 -34.36 -22.77
N VAL A 50 -35.01 -33.87 -21.54
CA VAL A 50 -34.58 -34.61 -20.34
C VAL A 50 -35.35 -35.93 -20.21
N ARG A 51 -36.68 -35.93 -20.45
CA ARG A 51 -37.47 -37.16 -20.44
C ARG A 51 -37.00 -38.15 -21.50
N LEU A 52 -36.77 -37.72 -22.74
CA LEU A 52 -36.29 -38.59 -23.81
C LEU A 52 -34.92 -39.20 -23.49
N ILE A 53 -34.00 -38.41 -22.93
CA ILE A 53 -32.67 -38.88 -22.54
C ILE A 53 -32.76 -39.91 -21.41
N HIS A 54 -33.60 -39.68 -20.39
CA HIS A 54 -33.73 -40.60 -19.26
C HIS A 54 -34.58 -41.84 -19.58
N GLU A 55 -35.64 -41.74 -20.38
CA GLU A 55 -36.51 -42.89 -20.65
C GLU A 55 -35.96 -43.80 -21.75
N TYR A 56 -35.28 -43.25 -22.76
CA TYR A 56 -34.87 -44.01 -23.95
C TYR A 56 -33.37 -44.27 -24.04
N LEU A 57 -32.52 -43.29 -23.68
CA LEU A 57 -31.07 -43.43 -23.83
C LEU A 57 -30.41 -44.02 -22.57
N TYR A 58 -30.88 -43.60 -21.40
CA TYR A 58 -30.32 -44.00 -20.11
C TYR A 58 -31.42 -44.38 -19.10
N PRO A 59 -32.16 -45.48 -19.36
CA PRO A 59 -33.30 -45.91 -18.53
C PRO A 59 -32.92 -46.22 -17.08
N ASP A 60 -31.67 -46.58 -16.84
CA ASP A 60 -31.17 -46.92 -15.51
C ASP A 60 -29.73 -46.41 -15.32
N ALA A 61 -29.29 -46.36 -14.06
CA ALA A 61 -27.97 -45.84 -13.69
C ALA A 61 -26.81 -46.69 -14.23
N ILE A 62 -27.02 -47.99 -14.46
CA ILE A 62 -25.99 -48.89 -15.00
C ILE A 62 -25.80 -48.58 -16.48
N THR A 63 -26.90 -48.46 -17.24
CA THR A 63 -26.88 -48.07 -18.65
C THR A 63 -26.28 -46.68 -18.84
N LEU A 64 -26.59 -45.73 -17.95
CA LEU A 64 -25.94 -44.41 -17.92
C LEU A 64 -24.44 -44.52 -17.72
N PHE A 65 -23.98 -45.31 -16.75
CA PHE A 65 -22.56 -45.46 -16.46
C PHE A 65 -21.80 -46.17 -17.60
N ILE A 66 -22.39 -47.22 -18.18
CA ILE A 66 -21.76 -48.00 -19.24
C ILE A 66 -21.69 -47.18 -20.53
N ASN A 67 -22.83 -46.67 -21.01
CA ASN A 67 -22.90 -45.99 -22.30
C ASN A 67 -22.42 -44.53 -22.22
N GLY A 68 -22.69 -43.87 -21.10
CA GLY A 68 -22.30 -42.48 -20.86
C GLY A 68 -20.84 -42.31 -20.44
N PHE A 69 -20.18 -43.35 -19.92
CA PHE A 69 -18.80 -43.21 -19.44
C PHE A 69 -17.88 -44.36 -19.85
N LEU A 70 -18.22 -45.61 -19.50
CA LEU A 70 -17.30 -46.74 -19.66
C LEU A 70 -16.93 -47.02 -21.12
N ILE A 71 -17.92 -47.04 -22.03
CA ILE A 71 -17.68 -47.30 -23.46
C ILE A 71 -16.87 -46.17 -24.10
N PRO A 72 -17.23 -44.88 -23.97
CA PRO A 72 -16.40 -43.77 -24.43
C PRO A 72 -14.96 -43.82 -23.88
N LEU A 73 -14.79 -44.19 -22.62
CA LEU A 73 -13.46 -44.36 -22.00
C LEU A 73 -12.67 -45.51 -22.63
N CYS A 74 -13.30 -46.66 -22.87
CA CYS A 74 -12.67 -47.78 -23.56
C CYS A 74 -12.26 -47.42 -24.99
N ILE A 75 -13.12 -46.71 -25.74
CA ILE A 75 -12.82 -46.21 -27.08
C ILE A 75 -11.63 -45.24 -27.03
N ALA A 76 -11.66 -44.28 -26.11
CA ALA A 76 -10.56 -43.32 -25.94
C ALA A 76 -9.24 -44.03 -25.60
N MET A 77 -9.24 -44.96 -24.64
CA MET A 77 -8.05 -45.74 -24.31
C MET A 77 -7.55 -46.57 -25.50
N PHE A 78 -8.46 -47.17 -26.27
CA PHE A 78 -8.09 -47.93 -27.47
C PHE A 78 -7.40 -47.04 -28.51
N PHE A 79 -7.98 -45.88 -28.82
CA PHE A 79 -7.39 -44.95 -29.80
C PHE A 79 -6.15 -44.22 -29.28
N THR A 80 -6.03 -43.97 -27.98
CA THR A 80 -4.85 -43.29 -27.42
C THR A 80 -3.68 -44.26 -27.20
N LEU A 81 -3.93 -45.50 -26.79
CA LEU A 81 -2.88 -46.46 -26.40
C LEU A 81 -2.56 -47.47 -27.49
N ILE A 82 -3.59 -48.01 -28.18
CA ILE A 82 -3.40 -49.11 -29.13
C ILE A 82 -3.10 -48.57 -30.53
N TYR A 83 -3.79 -47.52 -30.98
CA TYR A 83 -3.57 -46.95 -32.33
C TYR A 83 -2.12 -46.47 -32.63
N PRO A 84 -1.35 -45.91 -31.67
CA PRO A 84 0.04 -45.52 -31.95
C PRO A 84 0.96 -46.69 -32.31
N ILE A 85 0.63 -47.92 -31.89
CA ILE A 85 1.45 -49.11 -32.11
C ILE A 85 1.54 -49.44 -33.62
N PRO A 86 0.43 -49.66 -34.35
CA PRO A 86 0.48 -49.88 -35.79
C PRO A 86 0.93 -48.63 -36.55
N ALA A 87 0.58 -47.43 -36.08
CA ALA A 87 0.97 -46.18 -36.73
C ALA A 87 2.50 -46.02 -36.79
N ARG A 88 3.21 -46.27 -35.69
CA ARG A 88 4.69 -46.27 -35.65
C ARG A 88 5.29 -47.28 -36.61
N TRP A 89 4.68 -48.46 -36.73
CA TRP A 89 5.17 -49.48 -37.66
C TRP A 89 5.06 -49.04 -39.12
N VAL A 90 3.95 -48.41 -39.49
CA VAL A 90 3.75 -47.84 -40.83
C VAL A 90 4.73 -46.70 -41.09
N GLU A 91 4.91 -45.78 -40.13
CA GLU A 91 5.86 -44.67 -40.26
C GLU A 91 7.29 -45.16 -40.50
N LEU A 92 7.74 -46.19 -39.77
CA LEU A 92 9.05 -46.79 -39.98
C LEU A 92 9.21 -47.36 -41.40
N LYS A 93 8.17 -48.02 -41.94
CA LYS A 93 8.18 -48.53 -43.32
C LYS A 93 8.22 -47.41 -44.35
N VAL A 94 7.48 -46.33 -44.12
CA VAL A 94 7.48 -45.15 -44.99
C VAL A 94 8.85 -44.47 -44.97
N LEU A 95 9.47 -44.32 -43.80
CA LEU A 95 10.81 -43.73 -43.67
C LEU A 95 11.87 -44.59 -44.35
N ASP A 96 11.83 -45.90 -44.18
CA ASP A 96 12.73 -46.83 -44.88
C ASP A 96 12.57 -46.74 -46.41
N HIS A 97 11.33 -46.66 -46.91
CA HIS A 97 11.08 -46.46 -48.34
C HIS A 97 11.60 -45.12 -48.87
N LYS A 98 11.36 -44.03 -48.12
CA LYS A 98 11.90 -42.69 -48.47
C LYS A 98 13.42 -42.68 -48.49
N ARG A 99 14.06 -43.34 -47.52
CA ARG A 99 15.51 -43.46 -47.47
C ARG A 99 16.04 -44.22 -48.69
N ARG A 100 15.47 -45.39 -49.00
CA ARG A 100 15.90 -46.20 -50.17
C ARG A 100 15.73 -45.46 -51.48
N THR A 101 14.63 -44.73 -51.65
CA THR A 101 14.41 -43.92 -52.86
C THR A 101 15.37 -42.74 -52.95
N ALA A 102 15.69 -42.07 -51.85
CA ALA A 102 16.71 -41.01 -51.82
C ALA A 102 18.12 -41.55 -52.13
N GLU A 103 18.48 -42.71 -51.57
CA GLU A 103 19.75 -43.39 -51.86
C GLU A 103 19.83 -43.83 -53.33
N ALA A 104 18.76 -44.40 -53.89
CA ALA A 104 18.68 -44.76 -55.30
C ALA A 104 18.83 -43.53 -56.23
N ARG A 105 18.18 -42.41 -55.89
CA ARG A 105 18.35 -41.14 -56.61
C ARG A 105 19.78 -40.63 -56.52
N SER A 106 20.38 -40.63 -55.33
CA SER A 106 21.76 -40.18 -55.13
C SER A 106 22.76 -41.03 -55.91
N LYS A 107 22.56 -42.36 -55.95
CA LYS A 107 23.38 -43.26 -56.78
C LYS A 107 23.21 -42.96 -58.27
N ALA A 108 21.97 -42.84 -58.76
CA ALA A 108 21.71 -42.48 -60.15
C ALA A 108 22.30 -41.11 -60.55
N LEU A 109 22.30 -40.13 -59.63
CA LEU A 109 22.94 -38.82 -59.82
C LEU A 109 24.46 -38.88 -59.83
N LYS A 110 25.07 -39.74 -59.00
CA LYS A 110 26.54 -39.96 -59.00
C LYS A 110 27.03 -40.73 -60.22
N GLU A 111 26.20 -41.64 -60.73
CA GLU A 111 26.48 -42.43 -61.93
C GLU A 111 26.25 -41.64 -63.22
N ARG A 112 25.40 -40.61 -63.21
CA ARG A 112 25.44 -39.55 -64.21
C ARG A 112 26.76 -38.78 -64.05
N MET A 113 27.72 -38.99 -64.95
CA MET A 113 28.85 -38.08 -65.09
C MET A 113 28.30 -36.69 -65.42
N ILE A 114 28.33 -35.80 -64.43
CA ILE A 114 28.03 -34.38 -64.61
C ILE A 114 29.04 -33.87 -65.64
N THR A 115 28.55 -33.27 -66.72
CA THR A 115 29.44 -32.68 -67.73
C THR A 115 30.17 -31.49 -67.12
N VAL A 116 31.35 -31.15 -67.63
CA VAL A 116 32.14 -30.02 -67.10
C VAL A 116 31.31 -28.72 -67.13
N GLU A 117 30.47 -28.56 -68.15
CA GLU A 117 29.54 -27.41 -68.32
C GLU A 117 28.49 -27.32 -67.21
N GLU A 118 27.87 -28.45 -66.81
CA GLU A 118 26.90 -28.47 -65.71
C GLU A 118 27.55 -28.16 -64.36
N LYS A 119 28.80 -28.61 -64.16
CA LYS A 119 29.56 -28.29 -62.95
C LYS A 119 29.84 -26.79 -62.84
N ASP A 120 30.28 -26.16 -63.94
CA ASP A 120 30.59 -24.73 -63.96
C ASP A 120 29.33 -23.88 -63.75
N ALA A 121 28.20 -24.30 -64.32
CA ALA A 121 26.90 -23.66 -64.08
C ALA A 121 26.47 -23.72 -62.60
N LEU A 122 26.65 -24.88 -61.94
CA LEU A 122 26.33 -25.04 -60.51
C LEU A 122 27.27 -24.24 -59.60
N VAL A 123 28.54 -24.07 -59.98
CA VAL A 123 29.49 -23.21 -59.24
C VAL A 123 29.07 -21.75 -59.33
N LEU A 124 28.67 -21.29 -60.52
CA LEU A 124 28.17 -19.93 -60.73
C LEU A 124 26.84 -19.69 -60.00
N GLU A 125 25.93 -20.65 -60.00
CA GLU A 125 24.67 -20.55 -59.25
C GLU A 125 24.94 -20.46 -57.74
N ASN A 126 25.84 -21.31 -57.21
CA ASN A 126 26.20 -21.26 -55.79
C ASN A 126 26.90 -19.96 -55.40
N SER A 127 27.76 -19.39 -56.26
CA SER A 127 28.40 -18.11 -55.98
C SER A 127 27.36 -16.98 -55.95
N ASN A 128 26.41 -16.97 -56.87
CA ASN A 128 25.29 -16.03 -56.88
C ASN A 128 24.37 -16.17 -55.65
N LEU A 129 24.06 -17.40 -55.25
CA LEU A 129 23.26 -17.66 -54.04
C LEU A 129 23.98 -17.21 -52.77
N ARG A 130 25.30 -17.42 -52.68
CA ARG A 130 26.11 -16.92 -51.56
C ARG A 130 26.10 -15.41 -51.50
N ARG A 131 26.28 -14.74 -52.64
CA ARG A 131 26.25 -13.28 -52.71
C ARG A 131 24.88 -12.72 -52.28
N LYS A 132 23.78 -13.31 -52.75
CA LYS A 132 22.43 -12.92 -52.31
C LYS A 132 22.22 -13.09 -50.81
N LYS A 133 22.66 -14.22 -50.24
CA LYS A 133 22.58 -14.45 -48.79
C LYS A 133 23.42 -13.44 -47.99
N GLU A 134 24.57 -13.04 -48.52
CA GLU A 134 25.43 -12.04 -47.88
C GLU A 134 24.82 -10.63 -47.97
N GLU A 135 24.19 -10.29 -49.09
CA GLU A 135 23.40 -9.05 -49.25
C GLU A 135 22.23 -9.03 -48.26
N GLU A 136 21.42 -10.09 -48.20
CA GLU A 136 20.31 -10.22 -47.24
C GLU A 136 20.79 -10.14 -45.78
N ALA A 137 21.91 -10.80 -45.45
CA ALA A 137 22.49 -10.74 -44.11
C ALA A 137 22.97 -9.32 -43.74
N ASN A 138 23.56 -8.60 -44.69
CA ASN A 138 23.97 -7.22 -44.48
C ASN A 138 22.78 -6.27 -44.32
N ASP A 139 21.71 -6.46 -45.09
CA ASP A 139 20.49 -5.66 -44.95
C ASP A 139 19.79 -5.94 -43.62
N HIS A 140 19.70 -7.21 -43.20
CA HIS A 140 19.22 -7.56 -41.87
C HIS A 140 20.08 -6.96 -40.76
N ALA A 141 21.41 -6.98 -40.90
CA ALA A 141 22.31 -6.37 -39.92
C ALA A 141 22.12 -4.85 -39.82
N LYS A 142 21.80 -4.16 -40.93
CA LYS A 142 21.43 -2.73 -40.90
C LYS A 142 20.11 -2.52 -40.19
N THR A 143 19.08 -3.28 -40.52
CA THR A 143 17.76 -3.18 -39.85
C THR A 143 17.87 -3.39 -38.34
N ILE A 144 18.68 -4.36 -37.89
CA ILE A 144 18.92 -4.59 -36.46
C ILE A 144 19.57 -3.37 -35.82
N ARG A 145 20.61 -2.78 -36.45
CA ARG A 145 21.24 -1.56 -35.93
C ARG A 145 20.27 -0.39 -35.84
N ASP A 146 19.44 -0.19 -36.86
CA ASP A 146 18.44 0.88 -36.87
C ASP A 146 17.39 0.67 -35.76
N GLN A 147 16.99 -0.58 -35.52
CA GLN A 147 16.10 -0.95 -34.41
C GLN A 147 16.77 -0.71 -33.05
N ASP A 148 18.05 -1.03 -32.88
CA ASP A 148 18.77 -0.80 -31.64
C ASP A 148 18.88 0.70 -31.31
N VAL A 149 19.10 1.54 -32.33
CA VAL A 149 19.09 3.01 -32.17
C VAL A 149 17.70 3.49 -31.76
N LEU A 150 16.64 3.00 -32.40
CA LEU A 150 15.26 3.35 -32.04
C LEU A 150 14.91 2.91 -30.62
N ILE A 151 15.33 1.71 -30.20
CA ILE A 151 15.12 1.20 -28.83
C ILE A 151 15.87 2.10 -27.83
N ALA A 152 17.10 2.51 -28.14
CA ALA A 152 17.86 3.41 -27.27
C ALA A 152 17.17 4.77 -27.10
N ASP A 153 16.64 5.34 -28.19
CA ASP A 153 15.91 6.61 -28.15
C ASP A 153 14.59 6.48 -27.37
N LEU A 154 13.81 5.44 -27.64
CA LEU A 154 12.57 5.15 -26.90
C LEU A 154 12.84 4.97 -25.40
N ASN A 155 13.89 4.23 -25.03
CA ASN A 155 14.27 4.06 -23.62
C ASN A 155 14.64 5.39 -22.97
N LYS A 156 15.30 6.29 -23.71
CA LYS A 156 15.60 7.64 -23.21
C LYS A 156 14.31 8.43 -22.98
N THR A 157 13.39 8.46 -23.95
CA THR A 157 12.09 9.14 -23.82
C THR A 157 11.28 8.59 -22.65
N VAL A 158 11.21 7.27 -22.49
CA VAL A 158 10.51 6.63 -21.37
C VAL A 158 11.14 7.02 -20.04
N SER A 159 12.48 7.08 -19.96
CA SER A 159 13.18 7.49 -18.74
C SER A 159 12.89 8.95 -18.35
N GLU A 160 12.74 9.83 -19.34
CA GLU A 160 12.38 11.24 -19.14
C GLU A 160 10.91 11.35 -18.66
N GLN A 161 9.99 10.63 -19.30
CA GLN A 161 8.59 10.58 -18.87
C GLN A 161 8.41 10.04 -17.45
N ILE A 162 9.18 9.02 -17.05
CA ILE A 162 9.15 8.49 -15.67
C ILE A 162 9.57 9.58 -14.67
N LYS A 163 10.58 10.39 -15.00
CA LYS A 163 11.00 11.52 -14.15
C LYS A 163 9.88 12.55 -14.02
N ASP A 164 9.20 12.89 -15.12
CA ASP A 164 8.09 13.82 -15.08
C ASP A 164 6.90 13.29 -14.28
N VAL A 165 6.54 12.00 -14.43
CA VAL A 165 5.51 11.35 -13.61
C VAL A 165 5.89 11.38 -12.12
N SER A 166 7.16 11.14 -11.78
CA SER A 166 7.61 11.21 -10.38
C SER A 166 7.52 12.61 -9.80
N ARG A 167 7.78 13.66 -10.61
CA ARG A 167 7.57 15.06 -10.21
C ARG A 167 6.11 15.39 -9.98
N VAL A 168 5.22 14.93 -10.86
CA VAL A 168 3.76 15.14 -10.70
C VAL A 168 3.26 14.47 -9.42
N ARG A 169 3.69 13.24 -9.14
CA ARG A 169 3.31 12.55 -7.89
C ARG A 169 3.78 13.26 -6.63
N GLU A 170 4.99 13.84 -6.67
CA GLU A 170 5.50 14.63 -5.56
C GLU A 170 4.66 15.90 -5.35
N GLN A 171 4.26 16.57 -6.44
CA GLN A 171 3.33 17.71 -6.37
C GLN A 171 1.97 17.31 -5.81
N GLU A 172 1.42 16.17 -6.20
CA GLU A 172 0.16 15.64 -5.65
C GLU A 172 0.25 15.40 -4.13
N ARG A 173 1.38 14.86 -3.66
CA ARG A 173 1.63 14.69 -2.21
C ARG A 173 1.64 16.03 -1.48
N ILE A 174 2.36 17.02 -2.01
CA ILE A 174 2.43 18.36 -1.42
C ILE A 174 1.04 19.02 -1.40
N ILE A 175 0.24 18.85 -2.45
CA ILE A 175 -1.13 19.36 -2.52
C ILE A 175 -2.02 18.72 -1.44
N LEU A 176 -1.88 17.41 -1.21
CA LEU A 176 -2.61 16.71 -0.15
C LEU A 176 -2.22 17.24 1.25
N GLU A 177 -0.93 17.39 1.53
CA GLU A 177 -0.43 17.96 2.80
C GLU A 177 -0.91 19.40 3.01
N LEU A 178 -0.94 20.21 1.95
CA LEU A 178 -1.45 21.59 2.02
C LEU A 178 -2.95 21.62 2.30
N ASN A 179 -3.73 20.73 1.68
CA ASN A 179 -5.18 20.64 1.92
C ASN A 179 -5.49 20.23 3.36
N GLU A 180 -4.72 19.30 3.94
CA GLU A 180 -4.86 18.92 5.35
C GLU A 180 -4.61 20.11 6.28
N LYS A 181 -3.53 20.88 6.03
CA LYS A 181 -3.25 22.11 6.79
C LYS A 181 -4.35 23.17 6.63
N ILE A 182 -4.90 23.34 5.42
CA ILE A 182 -6.02 24.26 5.19
C ILE A 182 -7.22 23.87 6.04
N ASP A 183 -7.52 22.58 6.15
CA ASP A 183 -8.62 22.10 6.99
C ASP A 183 -8.35 22.28 8.49
N GLU A 184 -7.11 22.12 8.94
CA GLU A 184 -6.70 22.47 10.31
C GLU A 184 -6.88 23.97 10.59
N TYR A 185 -6.45 24.84 9.68
CA TYR A 185 -6.60 26.29 9.82
C TYR A 185 -8.07 26.71 9.86
N LYS A 186 -8.93 26.12 9.02
CA LYS A 186 -10.38 26.39 9.05
C LYS A 186 -11.00 26.01 10.40
N LYS A 187 -10.63 24.86 10.96
CA LYS A 187 -11.11 24.43 12.29
C LYS A 187 -10.62 25.37 13.40
N ALA A 188 -9.37 25.85 13.30
CA ALA A 188 -8.82 26.81 14.26
C ALA A 188 -9.53 28.18 14.16
N GLU A 189 -9.84 28.64 12.94
CA GLU A 189 -10.58 29.87 12.70
C GLU A 189 -12.01 29.80 13.26
N GLU A 190 -12.70 28.67 13.09
CA GLU A 190 -14.04 28.43 13.65
C GLU A 190 -14.02 28.51 15.18
N LYS A 191 -13.06 27.84 15.84
CA LYS A 191 -12.86 27.93 17.29
C LYS A 191 -12.53 29.34 17.77
N ALA A 192 -11.73 30.09 17.01
CA ALA A 192 -11.41 31.48 17.34
C ALA A 192 -12.65 32.37 17.31
N ARG A 193 -13.53 32.19 16.32
CA ARG A 193 -14.83 32.89 16.24
C ARG A 193 -15.76 32.52 17.40
N GLU A 194 -15.81 31.24 17.79
CA GLU A 194 -16.57 30.79 18.97
C GLU A 194 -16.06 31.47 20.25
N ASN A 195 -14.73 31.50 20.44
CA ASN A 195 -14.11 32.16 21.59
C ASN A 195 -14.38 33.68 21.61
N GLU A 196 -14.30 34.34 20.46
CA GLU A 196 -14.61 35.77 20.32
C GLU A 196 -16.08 36.06 20.71
N ALA A 197 -17.02 35.20 20.28
CA ALA A 197 -18.42 35.30 20.67
C ALA A 197 -18.61 35.12 22.19
N LEU A 198 -17.89 34.17 22.80
CA LEU A 198 -17.91 33.96 24.26
C LEU A 198 -17.35 35.15 25.03
N VAL A 199 -16.23 35.72 24.57
CA VAL A 199 -15.63 36.93 25.18
C VAL A 199 -16.64 38.07 25.16
N LYS A 200 -17.33 38.30 24.03
CA LYS A 200 -18.34 39.35 23.92
C LYS A 200 -19.50 39.16 24.92
N VAL A 201 -19.96 37.93 25.11
CA VAL A 201 -20.99 37.60 26.13
C VAL A 201 -20.48 37.83 27.55
N LEU A 202 -19.20 37.54 27.82
CA LEU A 202 -18.58 37.79 29.11
C LEU A 202 -18.44 39.29 29.40
N GLU A 203 -18.02 40.09 28.41
CA GLU A 203 -17.94 41.55 28.52
C GLU A 203 -19.29 42.16 28.89
N GLU A 204 -20.37 41.77 28.19
CA GLU A 204 -21.74 42.20 28.51
C GLU A 204 -22.13 41.85 29.96
N ARG A 205 -21.71 40.69 30.45
CA ARG A 205 -22.01 40.23 31.81
C ARG A 205 -21.18 40.95 32.88
N ILE A 206 -19.93 41.27 32.58
CA ILE A 206 -19.07 42.10 33.44
C ILE A 206 -19.66 43.49 33.58
N ASP A 207 -20.15 44.11 32.50
CA ASP A 207 -20.81 45.43 32.56
C ASP A 207 -22.06 45.41 33.44
N VAL A 208 -22.86 44.35 33.38
CA VAL A 208 -24.02 44.16 34.26
C VAL A 208 -23.58 44.02 35.73
N LEU A 209 -22.51 43.26 35.99
CA LEU A 209 -21.97 43.06 37.34
C LEU A 209 -21.36 44.34 37.91
N ASN A 210 -20.56 45.07 37.12
CA ASN A 210 -19.97 46.34 37.51
C ASN A 210 -21.05 47.36 37.85
N ASN A 211 -22.11 47.46 37.05
CA ASN A 211 -23.25 48.32 37.38
C ASN A 211 -23.93 47.92 38.71
N LYS A 212 -24.05 46.61 38.99
CA LYS A 212 -24.57 46.10 40.28
C LYS A 212 -23.63 46.37 41.46
N ILE A 213 -22.31 46.24 41.28
CA ILE A 213 -21.31 46.46 42.33
C ILE A 213 -21.19 47.94 42.68
N VAL A 214 -21.19 48.84 41.68
CA VAL A 214 -21.20 50.30 41.86
C VAL A 214 -22.42 50.78 42.65
N HIS A 215 -23.53 50.02 42.63
CA HIS A 215 -24.74 50.32 43.40
C HIS A 215 -24.88 49.46 44.68
N GLY A 216 -23.96 48.53 44.97
CA GLY A 216 -24.17 47.47 45.95
C GLY A 216 -23.13 47.32 47.06
N SER A 217 -21.86 47.67 46.86
CA SER A 217 -20.82 47.27 47.84
C SER A 217 -19.62 48.22 47.84
N SER A 218 -19.67 49.23 48.72
CA SER A 218 -18.54 50.11 49.07
C SER A 218 -17.79 49.65 50.33
N SER A 219 -17.83 48.36 50.70
CA SER A 219 -17.26 47.91 51.99
C SER A 219 -16.53 46.56 52.02
N LEU A 220 -16.07 46.01 50.89
CA LEU A 220 -15.44 44.67 50.87
C LEU A 220 -14.21 44.57 49.96
N ILE A 221 -13.29 45.54 50.02
CA ILE A 221 -11.94 45.35 49.47
C ILE A 221 -10.91 45.82 50.49
N SER A 222 -10.61 44.95 51.44
CA SER A 222 -9.29 44.82 52.09
C SER A 222 -9.32 43.64 53.08
N ASN A 223 -9.69 42.45 52.63
CA ASN A 223 -9.44 41.23 53.41
C ASN A 223 -8.12 40.62 52.92
N ILE A 224 -7.03 41.29 53.29
CA ILE A 224 -5.71 40.66 53.35
C ILE A 224 -5.85 39.55 54.38
N LEU A 225 -5.73 38.29 53.97
CA LEU A 225 -5.61 37.20 54.95
C LEU A 225 -4.27 37.41 55.67
N PRO A 226 -4.26 37.55 57.01
CA PRO A 226 -3.02 37.59 57.77
C PRO A 226 -2.16 36.36 57.41
N ILE A 227 -0.85 36.55 57.31
CA ILE A 227 0.13 35.51 56.99
C ILE A 227 -0.06 34.27 57.87
N GLU A 228 -0.40 34.48 59.14
CA GLU A 228 -0.74 33.47 60.15
C GLU A 228 -1.85 32.50 59.67
N ILE A 229 -2.88 33.02 58.99
CA ILE A 229 -3.98 32.20 58.47
C ILE A 229 -3.55 31.41 57.23
N ILE A 230 -2.63 31.94 56.43
CA ILE A 230 -2.09 31.25 55.25
C ILE A 230 -1.19 30.10 55.70
N ALA A 231 -0.32 30.34 56.69
CA ALA A 231 0.54 29.34 57.30
C ALA A 231 -0.26 28.18 57.90
N ASP A 232 -1.27 28.48 58.73
CA ASP A 232 -2.13 27.45 59.35
C ASP A 232 -2.88 26.60 58.32
N LYS A 233 -3.38 27.21 57.25
CA LYS A 233 -4.13 26.50 56.19
C LYS A 233 -3.26 25.64 55.29
N THR A 234 -2.01 26.05 55.07
CA THR A 234 -1.09 25.36 54.16
C THR A 234 -0.21 24.35 54.90
N GLY A 235 -0.11 24.45 56.22
CA GLY A 235 0.85 23.68 57.02
C GLY A 235 2.31 24.07 56.77
N ILE A 236 2.55 25.24 56.18
CA ILE A 236 3.87 25.80 55.89
C ILE A 236 4.19 26.83 56.97
N GLY A 237 5.45 26.88 57.44
CA GLY A 237 5.89 27.84 58.46
C GLY A 237 5.63 29.30 58.07
N GLU A 238 5.22 30.12 59.03
CA GLU A 238 4.92 31.55 58.83
C GLU A 238 6.11 32.34 58.25
N ASP A 239 7.33 31.96 58.64
CA ASP A 239 8.59 32.49 58.13
C ASP A 239 8.74 32.26 56.62
N VAL A 240 8.45 31.04 56.16
CA VAL A 240 8.49 30.66 54.74
C VAL A 240 7.39 31.37 53.94
N VAL A 241 6.18 31.47 54.50
CA VAL A 241 5.08 32.19 53.85
C VAL A 241 5.42 33.67 53.70
N THR A 242 6.04 34.27 54.73
CA THR A 242 6.50 35.67 54.70
C THR A 242 7.56 35.87 53.63
N GLU A 243 8.61 35.02 53.60
CA GLU A 243 9.70 35.11 52.63
C GLU A 243 9.18 34.97 51.19
N ILE A 244 8.26 34.02 50.94
CA ILE A 244 7.66 33.85 49.61
C ILE A 244 6.74 35.03 49.26
N SER A 245 6.01 35.60 50.22
CA SER A 245 5.18 36.79 50.00
C SER A 245 6.03 38.03 49.68
N GLU A 246 7.14 38.25 50.38
CA GLU A 246 8.09 39.32 50.08
C GLU A 246 8.75 39.10 48.70
N SER A 247 9.05 37.83 48.36
CA SER A 247 9.54 37.46 47.03
C SER A 247 8.50 37.74 45.93
N ARG A 248 7.20 37.58 46.22
CA ARG A 248 6.11 37.88 45.29
C ARG A 248 6.04 39.36 44.98
N ASP A 249 6.15 40.20 46.00
CA ASP A 249 6.01 41.66 45.86
C ASP A 249 7.26 42.29 45.22
N SER A 250 8.44 41.72 45.47
CA SER A 250 9.69 42.10 44.79
C SER A 250 9.87 41.49 43.40
N GLY A 251 9.04 40.49 43.05
CA GLY A 251 9.21 39.70 41.84
C GLY A 251 10.52 38.91 41.86
N ASP A 252 10.97 38.43 43.00
CA ASP A 252 12.17 37.58 43.08
C ASP A 252 11.92 36.18 42.49
N VAL A 253 13.02 35.48 42.25
CA VAL A 253 13.08 34.14 41.67
C VAL A 253 12.26 33.11 42.47
N PHE A 254 12.09 33.23 43.79
CA PHE A 254 11.27 32.30 44.59
C PHE A 254 9.82 32.23 44.10
N TRP A 255 9.16 33.38 44.00
CA TRP A 255 7.81 33.46 43.44
C TRP A 255 7.77 32.97 41.99
N ARG A 256 8.83 33.24 41.22
CA ARG A 256 8.89 32.83 39.82
C ARG A 256 8.93 31.31 39.68
N ILE A 257 9.79 30.63 40.43
CA ILE A 257 9.87 29.17 40.46
C ILE A 257 8.54 28.57 40.93
N LEU A 258 7.95 29.11 42.00
CA LEU A 258 6.66 28.64 42.51
C LEU A 258 5.54 28.76 41.44
N SER A 259 5.49 29.88 40.71
CA SER A 259 4.52 30.10 39.63
C SER A 259 4.71 29.17 38.44
N LEU A 260 5.95 28.83 38.10
CA LEU A 260 6.29 27.91 37.01
C LEU A 260 5.90 26.48 37.35
N LEU A 261 6.20 26.03 38.57
CA LEU A 261 5.81 24.71 39.06
C LEU A 261 4.28 24.55 39.11
N TYR A 262 3.54 25.61 39.43
CA TYR A 262 2.07 25.58 39.41
C TYR A 262 1.49 25.50 37.99
N GLN A 263 2.10 26.20 37.02
CA GLN A 263 1.64 26.20 35.63
C GLN A 263 2.00 24.92 34.86
N SER A 264 3.04 24.20 35.30
CA SER A 264 3.43 22.95 34.66
C SER A 264 2.53 21.78 35.05
N ALA A 265 1.85 21.18 34.06
CA ALA A 265 1.07 19.95 34.26
C ALA A 265 1.94 18.70 34.51
N SER A 266 3.25 18.79 34.25
CA SER A 266 4.25 17.74 34.42
C SER A 266 5.39 18.23 35.32
N SER A 267 6.10 17.29 35.96
CA SER A 267 7.31 17.62 36.73
C SER A 267 8.34 18.34 35.86
N LEU A 268 8.95 19.40 36.38
CA LEU A 268 10.02 20.13 35.70
C LEU A 268 11.38 19.71 36.25
N ASP A 269 12.31 19.33 35.38
CA ASP A 269 13.70 19.15 35.78
C ASP A 269 14.40 20.50 36.01
N ILE A 270 15.58 20.45 36.62
CA ILE A 270 16.36 21.63 37.03
C ILE A 270 16.79 22.44 35.81
N ASP A 271 17.11 21.78 34.70
CA ASP A 271 17.52 22.43 33.46
C ASP A 271 16.36 23.21 32.84
N ALA A 272 15.18 22.61 32.76
CA ALA A 272 13.96 23.24 32.27
C ALA A 272 13.53 24.42 33.17
N LEU A 273 13.56 24.25 34.49
CA LEU A 273 13.29 25.33 35.44
C LEU A 273 14.25 26.51 35.24
N ARG A 274 15.55 26.24 35.16
CA ARG A 274 16.56 27.26 34.91
C ARG A 274 16.33 27.97 33.58
N THR A 275 16.10 27.24 32.49
CA THR A 275 15.84 27.84 31.18
C THR A 275 14.62 28.75 31.19
N LEU A 276 13.54 28.31 31.86
CA LEU A 276 12.32 29.10 31.99
C LEU A 276 12.53 30.35 32.85
N VAL A 277 13.18 30.23 34.01
CA VAL A 277 13.49 31.38 34.88
C VAL A 277 14.40 32.39 34.17
N ASN A 278 15.43 31.91 33.45
CA ASN A 278 16.32 32.75 32.66
C ASN A 278 15.61 33.47 31.51
N SER A 279 14.58 32.85 30.92
CA SER A 279 13.75 33.49 29.89
C SER A 279 12.99 34.70 30.40
N TYR A 280 12.80 34.82 31.72
CA TYR A 280 12.17 35.96 32.38
C TYR A 280 13.16 37.00 32.91
N GLY A 281 14.45 36.88 32.56
CA GLY A 281 15.46 37.89 32.84
C GLY A 281 16.22 37.69 34.16
N TYR A 282 16.01 36.59 34.87
CA TYR A 282 16.77 36.26 36.08
C TYR A 282 17.95 35.36 35.71
N ALA A 283 19.18 35.75 36.03
CA ALA A 283 20.33 34.89 35.77
C ALA A 283 20.48 33.86 36.91
N LEU A 284 19.86 32.69 36.77
CA LEU A 284 19.90 31.64 37.79
C LEU A 284 21.00 30.60 37.47
N SER A 285 21.93 30.41 38.41
CA SER A 285 22.94 29.35 38.32
C SER A 285 22.38 27.99 38.74
N ASP A 286 23.03 26.89 38.33
CA ASP A 286 22.59 25.53 38.71
C ASP A 286 22.59 25.32 40.23
N ALA A 287 23.61 25.85 40.90
CA ALA A 287 23.73 25.79 42.35
C ALA A 287 22.61 26.57 43.06
N GLU A 288 22.21 27.71 42.50
CA GLU A 288 21.14 28.53 43.07
C GLU A 288 19.75 27.96 42.79
N CYS A 289 19.53 27.38 41.60
CA CYS A 289 18.31 26.65 41.28
C CYS A 289 18.14 25.44 42.21
N LEU A 290 19.21 24.64 42.38
CA LEU A 290 19.24 23.53 43.33
C LEU A 290 18.92 23.97 44.76
N TYR A 291 19.60 25.01 45.25
CA TYR A 291 19.36 25.54 46.59
C TYR A 291 17.90 25.93 46.84
N ARG A 292 17.26 26.60 45.89
CA ARG A 292 15.85 27.02 46.01
C ARG A 292 14.89 25.84 45.91
N MET A 293 15.22 24.82 45.13
CA MET A 293 14.43 23.59 45.06
C MET A 293 14.57 22.73 46.31
N ASP A 294 15.77 22.62 46.88
CA ASP A 294 16.00 21.97 48.17
C ASP A 294 15.22 22.71 49.27
N TYR A 295 15.22 24.05 49.27
CA TYR A 295 14.40 24.85 50.18
C TYR A 295 12.89 24.55 50.03
N PHE A 296 12.37 24.40 48.80
CA PHE A 296 10.97 24.03 48.59
C PHE A 296 10.66 22.58 49.01
N GLU A 297 11.61 21.66 48.88
CA GLU A 297 11.46 20.28 49.32
C GLU A 297 11.44 20.18 50.85
N ASP A 298 12.39 20.86 51.52
CA ASP A 298 12.53 20.88 52.98
C ASP A 298 11.28 21.46 53.68
N HIS A 299 10.58 22.40 53.05
CA HIS A 299 9.35 23.01 53.57
C HIS A 299 8.07 22.38 53.02
N GLY A 300 8.18 21.25 52.30
CA GLY A 300 7.02 20.52 51.78
C GLY A 300 6.19 21.29 50.75
N ILE A 301 6.79 22.25 50.04
CA ILE A 301 6.17 23.05 48.97
C ILE A 301 6.24 22.30 47.64
N ALA A 302 7.37 21.63 47.38
CA ALA A 302 7.59 20.81 46.19
C ALA A 302 8.09 19.43 46.57
N GLU A 303 7.88 18.44 45.70
CA GLU A 303 8.44 17.09 45.85
C GLU A 303 9.07 16.60 44.54
N LYS A 304 10.09 15.74 44.67
CA LYS A 304 10.72 15.08 43.52
C LYS A 304 9.76 14.04 42.92
N PHE A 305 9.54 14.12 41.60
CA PHE A 305 8.67 13.22 40.86
C PHE A 305 9.22 12.98 39.46
N ASN A 306 9.43 11.72 39.07
CA ASN A 306 9.90 11.30 37.74
C ASN A 306 11.14 12.07 37.22
N GLY A 307 12.11 12.35 38.09
CA GLY A 307 13.36 13.04 37.71
C GLY A 307 13.25 14.57 37.63
N GLY A 308 12.09 15.15 37.94
CA GLY A 308 11.90 16.58 38.13
C GLY A 308 11.21 16.91 39.46
N TYR A 309 10.72 18.13 39.58
CA TYR A 309 9.96 18.61 40.73
C TYR A 309 8.55 18.99 40.33
N LYS A 310 7.60 18.80 41.25
CA LYS A 310 6.21 19.26 41.14
C LYS A 310 5.77 19.83 42.48
N LEU A 311 4.70 20.64 42.50
CA LEU A 311 4.14 21.11 43.77
C LEU A 311 3.47 19.99 44.54
N THR A 312 3.56 20.07 45.86
CA THR A 312 2.70 19.32 46.77
C THR A 312 1.33 20.01 46.89
N PRO A 313 0.31 19.36 47.46
CA PRO A 313 -0.97 20.02 47.77
C PRO A 313 -0.83 21.28 48.65
N ASN A 314 0.19 21.31 49.53
CA ASN A 314 0.48 22.46 50.38
C ASN A 314 1.08 23.61 49.56
N GLY A 315 2.01 23.32 48.64
CA GLY A 315 2.58 24.30 47.73
C GLY A 315 1.55 24.89 46.76
N GLU A 316 0.63 24.07 46.24
CA GLU A 316 -0.50 24.55 45.42
C GLU A 316 -1.42 25.49 46.23
N SER A 317 -1.75 25.09 47.46
CA SER A 317 -2.58 25.88 48.37
C SER A 317 -1.91 27.23 48.71
N LEU A 318 -0.60 27.22 48.92
CA LEU A 318 0.20 28.43 49.16
C LEU A 318 0.18 29.36 47.95
N TYR A 319 0.45 28.83 46.75
CA TYR A 319 0.42 29.62 45.52
C TYR A 319 -0.96 30.28 45.33
N LEU A 320 -2.04 29.51 45.50
CA LEU A 320 -3.41 30.01 45.37
C LEU A 320 -3.78 31.05 46.43
N ALA A 321 -3.29 30.89 47.66
CA ALA A 321 -3.51 31.86 48.73
C ALA A 321 -2.81 33.19 48.41
N LEU A 322 -1.56 33.13 47.95
CA LEU A 322 -0.77 34.30 47.60
C LEU A 322 -1.16 34.92 46.25
N SER A 323 -1.76 34.18 45.32
CA SER A 323 -2.16 34.71 44.02
C SER A 323 -3.50 35.47 44.06
N ARG A 324 -4.35 35.19 45.05
CA ARG A 324 -5.68 35.81 45.22
C ARG A 324 -5.65 37.22 45.81
N ASP A 325 -4.48 37.66 46.25
CA ASP A 325 -4.22 38.97 46.87
C ASP A 325 -4.04 40.10 45.83
N ARG A 326 -4.64 39.97 44.64
CA ARG A 326 -4.59 40.94 43.53
C ARG A 326 -5.97 41.44 43.14
#